data_AF-A0ABD2D8Z4-F1
#
_entry.id   AF-A0ABD2D8Z4-F1
#
_cell.length_a   1.000
_cell.length_b   1.000
_cell.length_c   1.000
_cell.angle_alpha   90.00
_cell.angle_beta   90.00
_cell.angle_gamma   90.00
#
_symmetry.space_group_name_H-M   'P 1'
#
loop_
_entity.id
_entity.type
_entity.pdbx_description
1 polymer ?
#
loop_
_entity_poly.entity_id
_entity_poly.type
_entity_poly.pdbx_seq_one_letter_code
_entity_poly.pdbx_strand_id
1 'polypeptide(L)'
;GEYFSDEQMRFRAPLLYEQYIGQYLTQEELSARTPTHQPPKPGCPGTPACPLSDLLLQSYQERELQQRLLQQQEEEEACLEEEEEEEDSDEEDRRSGKDSEVWVPDSEERLILREEFTSRMHQRFLDGKDGDFDYSTVDDNPDFDNLDIVARDEEERYFDEEEPEDAPSPELDGD
;
A
#
# COMPACT_ATOMS: atom_id res chain seq x y z
N GLY A 1 -5.12 -9.82 6.89
CA GLY A 1 -5.63 -8.63 6.17
C GLY A 1 -5.34 -8.78 4.70
N GLU A 2 -6.15 -8.17 3.83
CA GLU A 2 -6.05 -8.32 2.37
C GLU A 2 -5.31 -7.16 1.69
N TYR A 3 -4.85 -6.18 2.46
CA TYR A 3 -4.30 -4.90 1.99
C TYR A 3 -3.06 -5.01 1.08
N PHE A 4 -2.20 -6.00 1.36
CA PHE A 4 -1.01 -6.32 0.55
C PHE A 4 -1.25 -7.53 -0.37
N SER A 5 -2.52 -7.88 -0.64
CA SER A 5 -2.82 -8.83 -1.70
C SER A 5 -2.48 -8.23 -3.07
N ASP A 6 -2.11 -9.09 -4.01
CA ASP A 6 -1.75 -8.71 -5.38
C ASP A 6 -2.84 -7.85 -6.04
N GLU A 7 -4.11 -8.21 -5.83
CA GLU A 7 -5.27 -7.48 -6.36
C GLU A 7 -5.46 -6.10 -5.71
N GLN A 8 -5.32 -5.99 -4.38
CA GLN A 8 -5.42 -4.70 -3.69
C GLN A 8 -4.26 -3.76 -4.07
N MET A 9 -3.03 -4.27 -4.13
CA MET A 9 -1.89 -3.46 -4.54
C MET A 9 -2.01 -3.00 -6.00
N ARG A 10 -2.50 -3.86 -6.90
CA ARG A 10 -2.83 -3.50 -8.28
C ARG A 10 -3.91 -2.41 -8.34
N PHE A 11 -4.95 -2.52 -7.51
CA PHE A 11 -6.00 -1.51 -7.43
C PHE A 11 -5.50 -0.17 -6.88
N ARG A 12 -4.55 -0.15 -5.96
CA ARG A 12 -4.00 1.10 -5.40
C ARG A 12 -2.94 1.74 -6.31
N ALA A 13 -2.06 0.94 -6.91
CA ALA A 13 -0.96 1.42 -7.75
C ALA A 13 -0.87 0.60 -9.07
N PRO A 14 -1.65 0.94 -10.11
CA PRO A 14 -1.79 0.11 -11.29
C PRO A 14 -0.55 0.21 -12.19
N LEU A 15 0.03 1.40 -12.37
CA LEU A 15 1.24 1.60 -13.15
C LEU A 15 2.41 0.81 -12.56
N LEU A 16 2.62 0.96 -11.24
CA LEU A 16 3.68 0.24 -10.54
C LEU A 16 3.49 -1.28 -10.63
N TYR A 17 2.23 -1.75 -10.54
CA TYR A 17 1.92 -3.16 -10.73
C TYR A 17 2.28 -3.63 -12.14
N GLU A 18 1.93 -2.85 -13.17
CA GLU A 18 2.21 -3.18 -14.56
C GLU A 18 3.72 -3.29 -14.82
N GLN A 19 4.48 -2.32 -14.35
CA GLN A 19 5.94 -2.25 -14.49
C GLN A 19 6.67 -3.43 -13.80
N TYR A 20 6.19 -3.90 -12.64
CA TYR A 20 6.90 -4.95 -11.88
C TYR A 20 6.36 -6.35 -12.10
N ILE A 21 5.06 -6.50 -12.36
CA ILE A 21 4.38 -7.80 -12.37
C ILE A 21 3.57 -7.98 -13.65
N GLY A 22 2.74 -7.00 -14.02
CA GLY A 22 1.73 -7.12 -15.07
C GLY A 22 2.30 -7.53 -16.43
N GLN A 23 3.36 -6.86 -16.88
CA GLN A 23 4.00 -7.15 -18.17
C GLN A 23 4.67 -8.53 -18.26
N TYR A 24 4.92 -9.18 -17.12
CA TYR A 24 5.60 -10.48 -17.04
C TYR A 24 4.65 -11.65 -16.71
N LEU A 25 3.33 -11.41 -16.67
CA LEU A 25 2.35 -12.48 -16.46
C LEU A 25 2.13 -13.30 -17.72
N THR A 26 2.01 -14.61 -17.57
CA THR A 26 1.63 -15.48 -18.68
C THR A 26 0.14 -15.40 -18.98
N GLN A 27 -0.26 -15.79 -20.18
CA GLN A 27 -1.67 -15.85 -20.57
C GLN A 27 -2.48 -16.79 -19.66
N GLU A 28 -1.88 -17.88 -19.17
CA GLU A 28 -2.53 -18.77 -18.20
C GLU A 28 -2.78 -18.07 -16.86
N GLU A 29 -1.80 -17.33 -16.37
CA GLU A 29 -1.92 -16.57 -15.12
C GLU A 29 -2.98 -15.47 -15.22
N LEU A 30 -3.03 -14.75 -16.35
CA LEU A 30 -4.07 -13.75 -16.61
C LEU A 30 -5.47 -14.39 -16.68
N SER A 31 -5.59 -15.55 -17.32
CA SER A 31 -6.88 -16.25 -17.43
C SER A 31 -7.38 -16.77 -16.08
N ALA A 32 -6.47 -17.20 -15.20
CA ALA A 32 -6.81 -17.63 -13.84
C ALA A 32 -7.30 -16.48 -12.94
N ARG A 33 -6.97 -15.22 -13.27
CA ARG A 33 -7.43 -14.02 -12.52
C ARG A 33 -8.86 -13.63 -12.88
N THR A 34 -9.30 -13.89 -14.11
CA THR A 34 -10.73 -13.75 -14.40
C THR A 34 -11.49 -14.73 -13.50
N PRO A 35 -12.56 -14.32 -12.81
CA PRO A 35 -13.23 -15.16 -11.84
C PRO A 35 -13.93 -16.29 -12.59
N THR A 36 -13.16 -17.34 -12.83
CA THR A 36 -13.64 -18.61 -13.30
C THR A 36 -14.22 -19.30 -12.08
N HIS A 37 -15.50 -19.00 -11.86
CA HIS A 37 -16.45 -19.89 -11.22
C HIS A 37 -15.91 -20.48 -9.90
N GLN A 38 -15.86 -19.68 -8.82
CA GLN A 38 -15.70 -20.28 -7.49
C GLN A 38 -16.76 -21.38 -7.35
N PRO A 39 -16.37 -22.63 -7.06
CA PRO A 39 -17.35 -23.68 -6.87
C PRO A 39 -18.28 -23.30 -5.71
N PRO A 40 -19.58 -23.64 -5.82
CA PRO A 40 -20.51 -23.75 -4.72
C PRO A 40 -19.92 -23.64 -3.32
N LYS A 41 -19.95 -22.52 -2.59
CA LYS A 41 -19.69 -22.66 -1.13
C LYS A 41 -20.69 -23.70 -0.62
N PRO A 42 -20.24 -24.85 -0.05
CA PRO A 42 -21.14 -25.92 0.32
C PRO A 42 -22.01 -25.43 1.48
N GLY A 43 -23.24 -25.02 1.20
CA GLY A 43 -24.15 -24.47 2.21
C GLY A 43 -25.32 -23.63 1.69
N CYS A 44 -25.26 -23.10 0.46
CA CYS A 44 -26.34 -22.26 -0.09
C CYS A 44 -26.92 -22.88 -1.38
N PRO A 45 -28.01 -23.67 -1.28
CA PRO A 45 -28.73 -24.12 -2.47
C PRO A 45 -29.54 -22.96 -3.05
N GLY A 46 -29.06 -22.36 -4.15
CA GLY A 46 -29.89 -21.49 -5.01
C GLY A 46 -29.27 -20.21 -5.54
N THR A 47 -28.07 -19.81 -5.13
CA THR A 47 -27.40 -18.63 -5.69
C THR A 47 -26.41 -19.05 -6.80
N PRO A 48 -26.48 -18.44 -8.00
CA PRO A 48 -25.51 -18.71 -9.06
C PRO A 48 -24.10 -18.32 -8.59
N ALA A 49 -23.10 -19.07 -9.02
CA ALA A 49 -21.70 -18.97 -8.55
C ALA A 49 -21.07 -17.57 -8.67
N CYS A 50 -21.62 -16.71 -9.54
CA CYS A 50 -21.43 -15.25 -9.53
C CYS A 50 -22.74 -14.61 -10.06
N PRO A 51 -23.45 -13.78 -9.28
CA PRO A 51 -24.58 -13.03 -9.81
C PRO A 51 -24.08 -12.03 -10.86
N LEU A 52 -24.93 -11.73 -11.86
CA LEU A 52 -24.62 -10.77 -12.92
C LEU A 52 -24.16 -9.41 -12.37
N SER A 53 -24.65 -9.02 -11.19
CA SER A 53 -24.21 -7.79 -10.49
C SER A 53 -22.72 -7.74 -10.24
N ASP A 54 -22.13 -8.86 -9.82
CA ASP A 54 -20.72 -8.92 -9.42
C ASP A 54 -19.83 -8.85 -10.66
N LEU A 55 -20.23 -9.53 -11.74
CA LEU A 55 -19.57 -9.42 -13.04
C LEU A 55 -19.62 -8.00 -13.60
N LEU A 56 -20.77 -7.33 -13.49
CA LEU A 56 -20.93 -5.94 -13.93
C LEU A 56 -20.06 -4.99 -13.11
N LEU A 57 -20.07 -5.12 -11.78
CA LEU A 57 -19.25 -4.31 -10.89
C LEU A 57 -17.75 -4.52 -11.18
N GLN A 58 -17.32 -5.77 -11.34
CA GLN A 58 -15.94 -6.08 -11.69
C GLN A 58 -15.56 -5.50 -13.05
N SER A 59 -16.42 -5.62 -14.07
CA SER A 59 -16.13 -5.06 -15.40
C SER A 59 -15.99 -3.54 -15.39
N TYR A 60 -16.73 -2.87 -14.50
CA TYR A 60 -16.64 -1.43 -14.29
C TYR A 60 -15.33 -1.07 -13.59
N GLN A 61 -15.01 -1.74 -12.48
CA GLN A 61 -13.76 -1.53 -11.74
C GLN A 61 -12.52 -1.79 -12.61
N GLU A 62 -12.54 -2.86 -13.41
CA GLU A 62 -11.47 -3.19 -14.36
C GLU A 62 -11.30 -2.07 -15.41
N ARG A 63 -12.40 -1.53 -15.93
CA ARG A 63 -12.36 -0.42 -16.88
C ARG A 63 -11.78 0.85 -16.26
N GLU A 64 -12.21 1.20 -15.04
CA GLU A 64 -11.65 2.35 -14.33
C GLU A 64 -10.15 2.18 -14.09
N LEU A 65 -9.73 0.97 -13.69
CA LEU A 65 -8.33 0.64 -13.48
C LEU A 65 -7.51 0.81 -14.77
N GLN A 66 -8.01 0.29 -15.89
CA GLN A 66 -7.35 0.41 -17.19
C GLN A 66 -7.25 1.86 -17.66
N GLN A 67 -8.31 2.65 -17.46
CA GLN A 67 -8.29 4.08 -17.80
C GLN A 67 -7.25 4.83 -16.98
N ARG A 68 -7.18 4.59 -15.67
CA ARG A 68 -6.17 5.22 -14.80
C ARG A 68 -4.76 4.76 -15.15
N LEU A 69 -4.57 3.49 -15.48
CA LEU A 69 -3.28 2.96 -15.94
C LEU A 69 -2.80 3.70 -17.20
N LEU A 70 -3.68 3.81 -18.20
CA LEU A 70 -3.37 4.49 -19.46
C LEU A 70 -3.02 5.96 -19.23
N GLN A 71 -3.81 6.66 -18.42
CA GLN A 71 -3.50 8.06 -18.05
C GLN A 71 -2.12 8.19 -17.40
N GLN A 72 -1.79 7.30 -16.45
CA GLN A 72 -0.49 7.32 -15.78
C GLN A 72 0.68 7.02 -16.72
N GLN A 73 0.46 6.17 -17.73
CA GLN A 73 1.47 5.89 -18.77
C GLN A 73 1.68 7.11 -19.68
N GLU A 74 0.60 7.78 -20.12
CA GLU A 74 0.70 9.01 -20.92
C GLU A 74 1.41 10.14 -20.15
N GLU A 75 1.15 10.27 -18.85
CA GLU A 75 1.84 11.24 -17.99
C GLU A 75 3.34 10.93 -17.82
N GLU A 76 3.72 9.65 -17.70
CA GLU A 76 5.12 9.21 -17.62
C GLU A 76 5.85 9.44 -18.96
N GLU A 77 5.20 9.11 -20.08
CA GLU A 77 5.73 9.33 -21.44
C GLU A 77 5.95 10.82 -21.71
N ALA A 78 4.98 11.68 -21.36
CA ALA A 78 5.12 13.13 -21.51
C ALA A 78 6.27 13.71 -20.66
N CYS A 79 6.48 13.22 -19.42
CA CYS A 79 7.61 13.64 -18.60
C CYS A 79 8.96 13.26 -19.24
N LEU A 80 9.06 12.07 -19.82
CA LEU A 80 10.28 11.59 -20.49
C LEU A 80 10.57 12.41 -21.76
N GLU A 81 9.54 12.72 -22.56
CA GLU A 81 9.68 13.58 -23.73
C GLU A 81 10.21 14.98 -23.36
N GLU A 82 9.71 15.57 -22.27
CA GLU A 82 10.22 16.87 -21.77
C GLU A 82 11.68 16.79 -21.30
N GLU A 83 12.09 15.69 -20.66
CA GLU A 83 13.49 15.49 -20.23
C GLU A 83 14.45 15.32 -21.42
N GLU A 84 14.03 14.62 -22.48
CA GLU A 84 14.83 14.43 -23.70
C GLU A 84 15.01 15.72 -24.52
N GLU A 85 14.00 16.61 -24.54
CA GLU A 85 14.10 17.92 -25.21
C GLU A 85 15.10 18.88 -24.54
N GLU A 86 15.38 18.71 -23.24
CA GLU A 86 16.37 19.49 -22.48
C GLU A 86 17.81 18.92 -22.60
N GLU A 87 17.98 17.72 -23.17
CA GLU A 87 19.27 17.04 -23.35
C GLU A 87 19.82 17.18 -24.80
N ASP A 88 19.77 18.37 -25.40
CA ASP A 88 20.45 18.65 -26.68
C ASP A 88 21.93 19.03 -26.46
N SER A 89 22.76 18.04 -26.10
CA SER A 89 24.22 18.19 -26.11
C SER A 89 24.98 16.86 -26.31
N ASP A 90 25.27 16.56 -27.58
CA ASP A 90 26.43 15.80 -28.08
C ASP A 90 26.66 14.35 -27.56
N GLU A 91 25.98 13.35 -28.14
CA GLU A 91 26.59 12.01 -28.28
C GLU A 91 26.06 11.22 -29.52
N GLU A 92 26.40 11.71 -30.71
CA GLU A 92 26.47 10.90 -31.93
C GLU A 92 27.63 9.90 -31.80
N ASP A 93 27.43 8.73 -31.17
CA ASP A 93 28.09 7.45 -31.51
C ASP A 93 27.84 6.38 -30.42
N ARG A 94 26.68 5.71 -30.43
CA ARG A 94 26.53 4.25 -30.17
C ARG A 94 25.23 3.69 -30.73
N ARG A 95 25.07 3.74 -32.05
CA ARG A 95 24.18 2.79 -32.76
C ARG A 95 24.81 1.39 -32.76
N SER A 96 24.94 0.79 -31.59
CA SER A 96 25.17 -0.65 -31.47
C SER A 96 23.83 -1.34 -31.60
N GLY A 97 23.43 -1.61 -32.85
CA GLY A 97 22.42 -2.60 -33.16
C GLY A 97 22.79 -3.92 -32.49
N LYS A 98 22.13 -4.22 -31.39
CA LYS A 98 22.13 -5.51 -30.71
C LYS A 98 20.66 -5.81 -30.49
N ASP A 99 20.24 -6.96 -31.01
CA ASP A 99 18.96 -7.61 -30.73
C ASP A 99 18.30 -7.02 -29.49
N SER A 100 17.29 -6.19 -29.70
CA SER A 100 16.35 -5.85 -28.64
C SER A 100 15.45 -7.08 -28.49
N GLU A 101 16.04 -8.21 -28.11
CA GLU A 101 15.25 -9.28 -27.50
C GLU A 101 14.59 -8.62 -26.30
N VAL A 102 13.27 -8.52 -26.37
CA VAL A 102 12.43 -8.09 -25.25
C VAL A 102 12.90 -8.90 -24.05
N TRP A 103 13.53 -8.24 -23.08
CA TRP A 103 14.05 -8.91 -21.89
C TRP A 103 12.86 -9.55 -21.17
N VAL A 104 12.87 -10.88 -21.07
CA VAL A 104 11.86 -11.64 -20.34
C VAL A 104 12.53 -12.17 -19.08
N PRO A 105 12.14 -11.68 -17.89
CA PRO A 105 12.72 -12.14 -16.64
C PRO A 105 12.45 -13.63 -16.41
N ASP A 106 13.43 -14.33 -15.86
CA ASP A 106 13.26 -15.73 -15.46
C ASP A 106 12.38 -15.87 -14.21
N SER A 107 12.11 -17.10 -13.76
CA SER A 107 11.23 -17.29 -12.59
C SER A 107 11.77 -16.71 -11.28
N GLU A 108 13.09 -16.68 -11.11
CA GLU A 108 13.75 -16.13 -9.92
C GLU A 108 13.73 -14.60 -9.97
N GLU A 109 14.04 -14.00 -11.12
CA GLU A 109 13.95 -12.57 -11.36
C GLU A 109 12.50 -12.07 -11.19
N ARG A 110 11.50 -12.82 -11.69
CA ARG A 110 10.08 -12.51 -11.45
C ARG A 110 9.72 -12.52 -9.98
N LEU A 111 10.35 -13.38 -9.18
CA LEU A 111 10.11 -13.43 -7.74
C LEU A 111 10.74 -12.22 -7.03
N ILE A 112 11.94 -11.83 -7.44
CA ILE A 112 12.62 -10.61 -6.95
C ILE A 112 11.80 -9.37 -7.32
N LEU A 113 11.34 -9.25 -8.57
CA LEU A 113 10.48 -8.14 -9.01
C LEU A 113 9.20 -8.02 -8.17
N ARG A 114 8.60 -9.16 -7.81
CA ARG A 114 7.43 -9.19 -6.93
C ARG A 114 7.76 -8.73 -5.51
N GLU A 115 8.91 -9.12 -4.99
CA GLU A 115 9.38 -8.68 -3.67
C GLU A 115 9.68 -7.17 -3.66
N GLU A 116 10.32 -6.65 -4.70
CA GLU A 116 10.58 -5.23 -4.92
C GLU A 116 9.27 -4.43 -4.98
N PHE A 117 8.30 -4.90 -5.77
CA PHE A 117 6.96 -4.31 -5.83
C PHE A 117 6.32 -4.24 -4.44
N THR A 118 6.33 -5.36 -3.73
CA THR A 118 5.76 -5.47 -2.39
C THR A 118 6.46 -4.53 -1.43
N SER A 119 7.79 -4.45 -1.47
CA SER A 119 8.59 -3.57 -0.61
C SER A 119 8.30 -2.09 -0.89
N ARG A 120 8.18 -1.69 -2.15
CA ARG A 120 7.75 -0.33 -2.52
C ARG A 120 6.35 0.00 -2.02
N MET A 121 5.41 -0.94 -2.09
CA MET A 121 4.06 -0.75 -1.54
C MET A 121 4.06 -0.62 -0.01
N HIS A 122 4.94 -1.34 0.70
CA HIS A 122 5.11 -1.16 2.15
C HIS A 122 5.71 0.21 2.49
N GLN A 123 6.69 0.67 1.72
CA GLN A 123 7.27 2.01 1.92
C GLN A 123 6.23 3.11 1.69
N ARG A 124 5.42 3.03 0.62
CA ARG A 124 4.33 3.98 0.38
C ARG A 124 3.31 4.02 1.52
N PHE A 125 2.99 2.85 2.07
CA PHE A 125 2.13 2.74 3.24
C PHE A 125 2.72 3.43 4.47
N LEU A 126 4.01 3.20 4.77
CA LEU A 126 4.70 3.85 5.90
C LEU A 126 4.88 5.35 5.70
N ASP A 127 5.07 5.80 4.46
CA ASP A 127 5.20 7.20 4.09
C ASP A 127 3.85 7.94 4.05
N GLY A 128 2.72 7.25 4.23
CA GLY A 128 1.38 7.83 4.14
C GLY A 128 0.99 8.28 2.73
N LYS A 129 1.60 7.70 1.68
CA LYS A 129 1.41 8.10 0.27
C LYS A 129 0.32 7.33 -0.45
N ASP A 130 -0.45 6.52 0.27
CA ASP A 130 -1.57 5.79 -0.32
C ASP A 130 -2.73 6.77 -0.58
N GLY A 131 -3.01 7.04 -1.86
CA GLY A 131 -3.93 8.10 -2.28
C GLY A 131 -5.41 7.85 -1.95
N ASP A 132 -5.74 6.66 -1.45
CA ASP A 132 -7.08 6.22 -1.06
C ASP A 132 -7.35 6.30 0.45
N PHE A 133 -6.35 6.64 1.27
CA PHE A 133 -6.49 6.76 2.73
C PHE A 133 -5.85 8.04 3.27
N ASP A 134 -6.57 8.76 4.14
CA ASP A 134 -6.09 9.97 4.79
C ASP A 134 -5.43 9.65 6.14
N TYR A 135 -4.11 9.59 6.15
CA TYR A 135 -3.31 9.23 7.33
C TYR A 135 -3.40 10.25 8.46
N SER A 136 -3.73 11.52 8.17
CA SER A 136 -3.90 12.55 9.21
C SER A 136 -5.01 12.19 10.20
N THR A 137 -6.01 11.41 9.76
CA THR A 137 -7.12 10.95 10.61
C THR A 137 -6.68 10.01 11.73
N VAL A 138 -5.51 9.40 11.59
CA VAL A 138 -4.91 8.48 12.56
C VAL A 138 -3.70 9.13 13.22
N ASP A 139 -2.77 9.66 12.43
CA ASP A 139 -1.48 10.19 12.92
C ASP A 139 -1.63 11.47 13.74
N ASP A 140 -2.58 12.34 13.39
CA ASP A 140 -2.81 13.62 14.08
C ASP A 140 -3.98 13.56 15.07
N ASN A 141 -4.44 12.36 15.44
CA ASN A 141 -5.61 12.19 16.27
C ASN A 141 -5.26 11.94 17.74
N PRO A 142 -5.44 12.94 18.63
CA PRO A 142 -5.08 12.83 20.04
C PRO A 142 -5.98 11.87 20.83
N ASP A 143 -7.14 11.48 20.29
CA ASP A 143 -8.02 10.50 20.95
C ASP A 143 -7.44 9.08 20.87
N PHE A 144 -6.53 8.82 19.93
CA PHE A 144 -5.79 7.55 19.84
C PHE A 144 -4.48 7.57 20.64
N ASP A 145 -4.06 8.74 21.13
CA ASP A 145 -2.94 8.84 22.06
C ASP A 145 -3.35 8.29 23.43
N ASN A 146 -2.47 7.51 24.05
CA ASN A 146 -2.70 6.95 25.39
C ASN A 146 -2.44 8.00 26.50
N LEU A 147 -3.00 9.20 26.36
CA LEU A 147 -2.78 10.33 27.27
C LEU A 147 -3.30 10.05 28.69
N ASP A 148 -4.36 9.25 28.80
CA ASP A 148 -4.92 8.80 30.07
C ASP A 148 -3.93 7.93 30.86
N ILE A 149 -3.23 7.03 30.17
CA ILE A 149 -2.18 6.19 30.77
C ILE A 149 -1.02 7.09 31.23
N VAL A 150 -0.55 8.00 30.36
CA VAL A 150 0.55 8.92 30.70
C VAL A 150 0.18 9.80 31.91
N ALA A 151 -1.02 10.38 31.93
CA ALA A 151 -1.46 11.26 33.01
C ALA A 151 -1.49 10.53 34.36
N ARG A 152 -2.01 9.29 34.41
CA ARG A 152 -2.01 8.48 35.63
C ARG A 152 -0.59 8.07 36.05
N ASP A 153 0.24 7.66 35.11
CA ASP A 153 1.63 7.27 35.39
C ASP A 153 2.47 8.48 35.89
N GLU A 154 2.13 9.70 35.45
CA GLU A 154 2.68 10.95 35.99
C GLU A 154 2.16 11.26 37.40
N GLU A 155 0.87 11.07 37.65
CA GLU A 155 0.25 11.25 38.97
C GLU A 155 0.86 10.28 40.00
N GLU A 156 0.95 8.97 39.68
CA GLU A 156 1.55 7.96 40.56
C GLU A 156 3.00 8.31 40.91
N ARG A 157 3.78 8.77 39.92
CA ARG A 157 5.16 9.23 40.15
C ARG A 157 5.24 10.42 41.10
N TYR A 158 4.34 11.39 40.95
CA TYR A 158 4.26 12.54 41.85
C TYR A 158 4.00 12.10 43.31
N PHE A 159 3.07 11.15 43.51
CA PHE A 159 2.76 10.62 44.84
C PHE A 159 3.88 9.79 45.46
N ASP A 160 4.61 9.00 44.66
CA ASP A 160 5.75 8.23 45.13
C ASP A 160 6.96 9.10 45.48
N GLU A 161 7.11 10.26 44.82
CA GLU A 161 8.18 11.25 45.07
C GLU A 161 7.89 12.16 46.28
N GLU A 162 6.63 12.37 46.67
CA GLU A 162 6.29 13.07 47.92
C GLU A 162 6.60 12.18 49.13
N GLU A 163 7.69 12.48 49.85
CA GLU A 163 7.89 11.94 51.19
C GLU A 163 6.75 12.42 52.11
N PRO A 164 6.16 11.54 52.94
CA PRO A 164 5.12 11.94 53.87
C PRO A 164 5.67 13.01 54.82
N GLU A 165 5.09 14.22 54.79
CA GLU A 165 5.38 15.23 55.80
C GLU A 165 5.02 14.68 57.19
N ASP A 166 6.02 14.61 58.06
CA ASP A 166 5.87 14.13 59.43
C ASP A 166 4.94 15.11 60.17
N ALA A 167 3.70 14.67 60.44
CA ALA A 167 2.70 15.53 61.06
C ALA A 167 3.24 16.08 62.40
N PRO A 168 3.09 17.40 62.68
CA PRO A 168 3.55 17.95 63.94
C PRO A 168 2.87 17.21 65.08
N SER A 169 3.66 16.47 65.84
CA SER A 169 3.20 15.72 67.01
C SER A 169 2.50 16.71 67.94
N PRO A 170 1.26 16.44 68.40
CA PRO A 170 0.57 17.35 69.30
C PRO A 170 1.43 17.47 70.56
N GLU A 171 1.94 18.68 70.82
CA GLU A 171 2.65 18.97 72.05
C GLU A 171 1.73 18.59 73.22
N LEU A 172 2.17 17.61 74.00
CA LEU A 172 1.54 17.27 75.27
C LEU A 172 1.84 18.42 76.22
N ASP A 173 0.95 19.42 76.23
CA ASP A 173 0.88 20.40 77.31
C ASP A 173 0.72 19.65 78.63
N GLY A 174 1.81 19.61 79.40
CA GLY A 174 1.84 19.03 80.73
C GLY A 174 1.27 20.00 81.76
N ASP A 175 0.29 19.52 82.51
CA ASP A 175 -0.07 20.01 83.85
C ASP A 175 -0.10 18.83 84.82
#